data_AF-A0A951CUT9-F1
#
_entry.id   AF-A0A951CUT9-F1
#
_cell.length_a   1.000
_cell.length_b   1.000
_cell.length_c   1.000
_cell.angle_alpha   90.00
_cell.angle_beta   90.00
_cell.angle_gamma   90.00
#
_symmetry.space_group_name_H-M   'P 1'
#
loop_
_entity.id
_entity.type
_entity.pdbx_description
1 polymer ?
#
loop_
_entity_poly.entity_id
_entity_poly.type
_entity_poly.pdbx_seq_one_letter_code
_entity_poly.pdbx_strand_id
1 'polypeptide(L)'
;QQSLAQELQRLSAQVAQLERGQQAAAPPEALEQETEPAPIPITLVLRNGQQLQVQNYAVMDQTFWDLSKQSARKIPISSIDVSASTRATEAQGGEFPSLPNP
;
A
#
# COMPACT_ATOMS: atom_id res chain seq x y z
N GLN A 1 -3.34 49.56 29.73
CA GLN A 1 -2.86 48.26 30.26
C GLN A 1 -3.98 47.22 30.49
N GLN A 2 -5.26 47.53 30.24
CA GLN A 2 -6.37 46.56 30.44
C GLN A 2 -6.66 45.67 29.22
N SER A 3 -6.16 46.00 28.03
CA SER A 3 -6.38 45.24 26.80
C SER A 3 -5.65 43.90 26.76
N LEU A 4 -4.42 43.84 27.29
CA LEU A 4 -3.60 42.63 27.27
C LEU A 4 -4.21 41.52 28.15
N ALA A 5 -4.81 41.90 29.29
CA ALA A 5 -5.50 40.96 30.17
C ALA A 5 -6.73 40.33 29.48
N GLN A 6 -7.47 41.13 28.72
CA GLN A 6 -8.63 40.65 27.95
C GLN A 6 -8.20 39.70 26.82
N GLU A 7 -7.06 39.96 26.20
CA GLU A 7 -6.53 39.14 25.12
C GLU A 7 -6.07 37.77 25.62
N LEU A 8 -5.38 37.73 26.77
CA LEU A 8 -4.98 36.47 27.42
C LEU A 8 -6.18 35.62 27.83
N GLN A 9 -7.25 36.25 28.33
CA GLN A 9 -8.46 35.55 28.75
C GLN A 9 -9.23 34.92 27.58
N ARG A 10 -9.20 35.58 26.40
CA ARG A 10 -9.76 34.99 25.18
C ARG A 10 -8.89 33.86 24.65
N LEU A 11 -7.57 33.98 24.75
CA LEU A 11 -6.66 32.94 24.27
C LEU A 11 -6.77 31.67 25.13
N SER A 12 -6.87 31.80 26.45
CA SER A 12 -7.08 30.66 27.35
C SER A 12 -8.43 29.98 27.12
N ALA A 13 -9.48 30.74 26.83
CA ALA A 13 -10.80 30.18 26.50
C ALA A 13 -10.77 29.38 25.18
N GLN A 14 -9.99 29.84 24.19
CA GLN A 14 -9.83 29.14 22.92
C GLN A 14 -9.06 27.82 23.09
N VAL A 15 -8.00 27.79 23.89
CA VAL A 15 -7.24 26.54 24.19
C VAL A 15 -8.12 25.52 24.92
N ALA A 16 -8.84 25.94 25.97
CA ALA A 16 -9.72 25.05 26.73
C ALA A 16 -10.92 24.51 25.92
N GLN A 17 -11.28 25.18 24.82
CA GLN A 17 -12.30 24.70 23.89
C GLN A 17 -11.73 23.69 22.88
N LEU A 18 -10.50 23.90 22.40
CA LEU A 18 -9.80 22.96 21.52
C LEU A 18 -9.47 21.64 22.22
N GLU A 19 -9.06 21.69 23.49
CA GLU A 19 -8.77 20.49 24.28
C GLU A 19 -10.04 19.66 24.54
N ARG A 20 -11.17 20.31 24.84
CA ARG A 20 -12.46 19.61 25.00
C ARG A 20 -12.99 19.03 23.69
N GLY A 21 -12.79 19.70 22.56
CA GLY A 21 -13.19 19.19 21.24
C GLY A 21 -12.40 17.96 20.81
N GLN A 22 -11.12 17.86 21.20
CA GLN A 22 -10.29 16.68 20.93
C GLN A 22 -10.62 15.49 21.82
N GLN A 23 -11.14 15.71 23.04
CA GLN A 23 -11.50 14.65 23.98
C GLN A 23 -12.94 14.13 23.82
N ALA A 24 -13.80 14.87 23.12
CA ALA A 24 -15.19 14.48 22.84
C ALA A 24 -15.39 13.85 21.46
N ALA A 25 -14.31 13.55 20.73
CA ALA A 25 -14.41 12.66 19.58
C ALA A 25 -14.77 11.26 20.12
N ALA A 26 -16.03 10.88 19.89
CA ALA A 26 -16.52 9.51 19.98
C ALA A 26 -15.48 8.53 19.41
N PRO A 27 -15.47 7.25 19.86
CA PRO A 27 -14.68 6.24 19.16
C PRO A 27 -14.97 6.40 17.67
N PRO A 28 -13.93 6.47 16.81
CA PRO A 28 -14.18 6.64 15.39
C PRO A 28 -15.17 5.54 15.03
N GLU A 29 -16.37 5.96 14.58
CA GLU A 29 -17.13 5.15 13.63
C GLU A 29 -16.06 4.67 12.68
N ALA A 30 -15.83 3.36 12.71
CA ALA A 30 -14.88 2.74 11.83
C ALA A 30 -15.28 3.27 10.46
N LEU A 31 -14.47 4.20 9.95
CA LEU A 31 -14.39 4.39 8.52
C LEU A 31 -14.24 2.96 8.07
N GLU A 32 -15.27 2.45 7.41
CA GLU A 32 -15.12 1.40 6.43
C GLU A 32 -14.03 1.97 5.53
N GLN A 33 -12.77 1.78 5.95
CA GLN A 33 -11.64 1.72 5.07
C GLN A 33 -12.14 0.66 4.13
N GLU A 34 -12.68 1.11 3.01
CA GLU A 34 -12.89 0.33 1.82
C GLU A 34 -11.60 -0.45 1.74
N THR A 35 -11.67 -1.68 2.25
CA THR A 35 -10.51 -2.51 2.43
C THR A 35 -10.32 -2.93 1.01
N GLU A 36 -9.60 -2.09 0.24
CA GLU A 36 -9.18 -2.38 -1.11
C GLU A 36 -8.80 -3.85 -1.05
N PRO A 37 -9.51 -4.71 -1.80
CA PRO A 37 -9.37 -6.14 -1.64
C PRO A 37 -7.88 -6.42 -1.71
N ALA A 38 -7.34 -7.04 -0.65
CA ALA A 38 -5.91 -7.25 -0.55
C ALA A 38 -5.42 -7.80 -1.89
N PRO A 39 -4.43 -7.15 -2.54
CA PRO A 39 -4.10 -7.46 -3.92
C PRO A 39 -3.82 -8.95 -4.03
N ILE A 40 -4.58 -9.62 -4.90
CA ILE A 40 -4.48 -11.07 -5.06
C ILE A 40 -3.04 -11.38 -5.44
N PRO A 41 -2.35 -12.27 -4.72
CA PRO A 41 -0.98 -12.61 -5.01
C PRO A 41 -0.84 -13.11 -6.44
N ILE A 42 0.13 -12.56 -7.18
CA ILE A 42 0.48 -13.08 -8.50
C ILE A 42 1.48 -14.23 -8.36
N THR A 43 1.34 -15.22 -9.24
CA THR A 43 2.26 -16.35 -9.29
C THR A 43 3.20 -16.22 -10.46
N LEU A 44 4.45 -15.95 -10.15
CA LEU A 44 5.53 -15.84 -11.10
C LEU A 44 6.14 -17.21 -11.34
N VAL A 45 6.04 -17.70 -12.57
CA VAL A 45 6.72 -18.91 -13.02
C VAL A 45 7.98 -18.50 -13.75
N LEU A 46 9.12 -18.88 -13.19
CA LEU A 46 10.43 -18.70 -13.83
C LEU A 46 10.65 -19.81 -14.86
N ARG A 47 11.41 -19.51 -15.92
CA ARG A 47 11.77 -20.47 -16.97
C ARG A 47 12.55 -21.69 -16.47
N ASN A 48 13.17 -21.57 -15.29
CA ASN A 48 13.82 -22.70 -14.61
C ASN A 48 12.83 -23.62 -13.87
N GLY A 49 11.53 -23.34 -13.95
CA GLY A 49 10.46 -24.10 -13.30
C GLY A 49 10.14 -23.66 -11.86
N GLN A 50 10.88 -22.71 -11.29
CA GLN A 50 10.58 -22.20 -9.96
C GLN A 50 9.33 -21.30 -9.99
N GLN A 51 8.44 -21.48 -9.03
CA GLN A 51 7.26 -20.64 -8.85
C GLN A 51 7.45 -19.74 -7.62
N LEU A 52 7.12 -18.47 -7.75
CA LEU A 52 7.23 -17.46 -6.71
C LEU A 52 5.89 -16.74 -6.57
N GLN A 53 5.35 -16.69 -5.36
CA GLN A 53 4.14 -15.93 -5.09
C GLN A 53 4.54 -14.53 -4.63
N VAL A 54 4.06 -13.50 -5.32
CA VAL A 54 4.44 -12.10 -5.10
C VAL A 54 3.19 -11.26 -4.89
N GLN A 55 3.16 -10.48 -3.81
CA GLN A 55 2.03 -9.62 -3.45
C GLN A 55 2.33 -8.15 -3.74
N ASN A 56 3.57 -7.73 -3.46
CA ASN A 56 4.03 -6.37 -3.73
C ASN A 56 5.16 -6.43 -4.75
N TYR A 57 4.95 -5.82 -5.92
CA TYR A 57 5.92 -5.84 -6.99
C TYR A 57 5.98 -4.55 -7.79
N ALA A 58 7.10 -4.34 -8.47
CA ALA A 58 7.26 -3.28 -9.45
C ALA A 58 8.00 -3.81 -10.68
N VAL A 59 7.69 -3.25 -11.86
CA VAL A 59 8.37 -3.59 -13.10
C VAL A 59 9.12 -2.36 -13.57
N MET A 60 10.45 -2.43 -13.58
CA MET A 60 11.32 -1.30 -13.92
C MET A 60 12.54 -1.80 -14.68
N ASP A 61 12.91 -1.13 -15.76
CA ASP A 61 14.12 -1.41 -16.54
C ASP A 61 14.29 -2.90 -16.91
N GLN A 62 13.24 -3.47 -17.53
CA GLN A 62 13.18 -4.90 -17.91
C GLN A 62 13.40 -5.89 -16.74
N THR A 63 13.23 -5.41 -15.51
CA THR A 63 13.40 -6.18 -14.29
C THR A 63 12.11 -6.15 -13.49
N PHE A 64 11.68 -7.31 -13.06
CA PHE A 64 10.61 -7.50 -12.10
C PHE A 64 11.20 -7.47 -10.69
N TRP A 65 10.67 -6.59 -9.85
CA TRP A 65 11.09 -6.40 -8.47
C TRP A 65 10.03 -6.96 -7.54
N ASP A 66 10.37 -7.99 -6.77
CA ASP A 66 9.56 -8.46 -5.67
C ASP A 66 9.93 -7.67 -4.42
N LEU A 67 8.96 -6.90 -3.92
CA LEU A 67 9.02 -6.03 -2.75
C LEU A 67 8.25 -6.62 -1.56
N SER A 68 7.83 -7.88 -1.65
CA SER A 68 7.00 -8.56 -0.63
C SER A 68 7.80 -8.91 0.62
N LYS A 69 9.13 -8.97 0.52
CA LYS A 69 10.04 -9.22 1.65
C LYS A 69 10.84 -7.98 2.01
N GLN A 70 11.44 -8.00 3.20
CA GLN A 70 12.31 -6.93 3.71
C GLN A 70 13.50 -6.59 2.79
N SER A 71 13.88 -7.50 1.89
CA SER A 71 14.86 -7.26 0.83
C SER A 71 14.20 -7.43 -0.54
N ALA A 72 14.29 -6.38 -1.36
CA ALA A 72 13.78 -6.40 -2.72
C ALA A 72 14.55 -7.43 -3.55
N ARG A 73 13.81 -8.36 -4.18
CA ARG A 73 14.39 -9.38 -5.05
C ARG A 73 14.26 -8.94 -6.51
N LYS A 74 15.40 -8.83 -7.19
CA LYS A 74 15.46 -8.54 -8.62
C LYS A 74 15.30 -9.82 -9.42
N ILE A 75 14.37 -9.82 -10.36
CA ILE A 75 14.05 -10.95 -11.23
C ILE A 75 14.04 -10.42 -12.67
N PRO A 76 15.00 -10.80 -13.52
CA PRO A 76 15.02 -10.31 -14.90
C PRO A 76 13.82 -10.85 -15.68
N ILE A 77 13.15 -10.00 -16.46
CA ILE A 77 11.92 -10.40 -17.19
C ILE A 77 12.20 -11.54 -18.17
N SER A 78 13.39 -11.58 -18.78
CA SER A 78 13.82 -12.67 -19.66
C SER A 78 13.87 -14.04 -18.98
N SER A 79 13.94 -14.08 -17.65
CA SER A 79 13.91 -15.32 -16.87
C SER A 79 12.49 -15.77 -16.49
N ILE A 80 11.48 -14.94 -16.75
CA ILE A 80 10.08 -15.19 -16.43
C ILE A 80 9.42 -15.88 -17.63
N ASP A 81 8.66 -16.93 -17.35
CA ASP A 81 7.73 -17.51 -18.32
C ASP A 81 6.39 -16.78 -18.19
N VAL A 82 6.19 -15.75 -19.02
CA VAL A 82 5.00 -14.89 -18.98
C VAL A 82 3.72 -15.70 -19.18
N SER A 83 3.73 -16.63 -20.13
CA SER A 83 2.57 -17.47 -20.44
C SER A 83 2.19 -18.36 -19.26
N ALA A 84 3.17 -19.01 -18.62
CA ALA A 84 2.93 -19.85 -17.45
C ALA A 84 2.53 -19.02 -16.22
N SER A 85 3.16 -17.86 -16.02
CA SER A 85 2.86 -16.94 -14.91
C SER A 85 1.45 -16.37 -15.01
N THR A 86 1.04 -15.99 -16.23
CA THR A 86 -0.32 -15.50 -16.50
C THR A 86 -1.35 -16.54 -16.11
N ARG A 87 -1.22 -17.77 -16.65
CA ARG A 87 -2.13 -18.88 -16.30
C ARG A 87 -2.16 -19.20 -14.81
N ALA A 88 -1.00 -19.22 -14.16
CA ALA A 88 -0.90 -19.53 -12.73
C ALA A 88 -1.52 -18.45 -11.84
N THR A 89 -1.46 -17.19 -12.27
CA THR A 89 -2.06 -16.04 -11.59
C THR A 89 -3.57 -15.99 -11.80
N GLU A 90 -4.03 -16.17 -13.04
CA GLU A 90 -5.45 -16.24 -13.39
C GLU A 90 -6.15 -17.42 -12.71
N ALA A 91 -5.47 -18.56 -12.54
CA ALA A 91 -5.99 -19.70 -11.80
C ALA A 91 -6.28 -19.39 -10.31
N GLN A 92 -5.66 -18.35 -9.76
CA GLN A 92 -5.90 -17.85 -8.40
C GLN A 92 -6.87 -16.67 -8.37
N GLY A 93 -7.43 -16.29 -9.52
CA GLY A 93 -8.33 -15.14 -9.68
C GLY A 93 -7.62 -13.80 -9.73
N GLY A 94 -6.28 -13.78 -9.82
CA GLY A 94 -5.49 -12.56 -9.98
C GLY A 94 -5.30 -12.18 -11.46
N GLU A 95 -4.81 -10.97 -11.70
CA GLU A 95 -4.42 -10.50 -13.03
C GLU A 95 -2.89 -10.38 -13.10
N PHE A 96 -2.28 -10.90 -14.17
CA PHE A 96 -0.85 -10.81 -14.37
C PHE A 96 -0.50 -9.48 -15.07
N PRO A 97 0.48 -8.70 -14.56
CA PRO A 97 0.83 -7.41 -15.13
C PRO A 97 1.37 -7.54 -16.55
N SER A 98 1.09 -6.53 -17.38
CA SER A 98 1.78 -6.38 -18.65
C SER A 98 3.26 -6.09 -18.39
N LEU A 99 4.13 -6.97 -18.88
CA LEU A 99 5.58 -6.79 -18.79
C LEU A 99 6.07 -6.10 -20.08
N PRO A 100 7.04 -5.18 -19.99
CA PRO A 100 7.69 -4.62 -21.17
C PRO A 100 8.34 -5.75 -21.97
N ASN A 101 8.15 -5.72 -23.29
CA ASN A 101 8.85 -6.63 -24.19
C ASN A 101 10.36 -6.41 -24.03
N PRO A 102 11.15 -7.48 -23.90
CA PRO A 102 12.61 -7.39 -23.95
C PRO A 102 13.11 -6.97 -25.33
#